data_AF-A0A3B9YPV2-F1
#
_entry.id   AF-A0A3B9YPV2-F1
#
_cell.length_a   1.000
_cell.length_b   1.000
_cell.length_c   1.000
_cell.angle_alpha   90.00
_cell.angle_beta   90.00
_cell.angle_gamma   90.00
#
_symmetry.space_group_name_H-M   'P 1'
#
loop_
_entity.id
_entity.type
_entity.pdbx_description
1 polymer ?
#
loop_
_entity_poly.entity_id
_entity_poly.type
_entity_poly.pdbx_seq_one_letter_code
_entity_poly.pdbx_strand_id
1 'polypeptide(L)'
;MTLRRTLLLLALAALAGCSKKTAAVREDVPAPAAPAAAAASAVEASTVPVKKELFAVFETSQGIIEARLLPLEAPRTVENFRDLAEGKKEWIDPADGQKVQRPLYDGTLFFRVIPGFVVQGGDP
;
A
#
# COMPACT_ATOMS: atom_id res chain seq x y z
N MET A 1 -35.01 40.11 -20.23
CA MET A 1 -35.37 40.55 -18.86
C MET A 1 -36.86 40.30 -18.74
N THR A 2 -37.41 39.41 -17.93
CA THR A 2 -37.12 38.97 -16.56
C THR A 2 -38.06 37.80 -16.30
N LEU A 3 -37.58 36.63 -15.87
CA LEU A 3 -38.47 35.69 -15.17
C LEU A 3 -37.67 34.78 -14.24
N ARG A 4 -37.16 35.38 -13.16
CA ARG A 4 -36.95 34.67 -11.89
C ARG A 4 -38.31 34.54 -11.21
N ARG A 5 -38.49 33.44 -10.47
CA ARG A 5 -39.56 33.09 -9.52
C ARG A 5 -40.63 32.17 -10.07
N THR A 6 -40.44 30.86 -9.89
CA THR A 6 -41.47 30.07 -9.18
C THR A 6 -40.80 28.92 -8.45
N LEU A 7 -40.81 29.05 -7.13
CA LEU A 7 -40.41 28.06 -6.13
C LEU A 7 -41.58 27.08 -5.97
N LEU A 8 -41.36 25.78 -6.06
CA LEU A 8 -42.26 24.81 -5.42
C LEU A 8 -41.48 23.55 -5.01
N LEU A 9 -41.42 23.34 -3.70
CA LEU A 9 -40.95 22.15 -3.03
C LEU A 9 -41.88 20.96 -3.30
N LEU A 10 -41.33 19.76 -3.37
CA LEU A 10 -41.99 18.59 -2.78
C LEU A 10 -40.93 17.66 -2.19
N ALA A 11 -40.93 17.58 -0.86
CA ALA A 11 -40.18 16.62 -0.07
C ALA A 11 -40.97 15.30 0.04
N LEU A 12 -40.24 14.24 0.43
CA LEU A 12 -40.62 13.20 1.41
C LEU A 12 -40.38 11.76 0.91
N ALA A 13 -39.44 11.05 1.56
CA ALA A 13 -39.69 9.74 2.17
C ALA A 13 -38.44 9.26 2.92
N ALA A 14 -38.60 9.09 4.23
CA ALA A 14 -37.66 8.47 5.14
C ALA A 14 -37.82 6.94 5.14
N LEU A 15 -36.72 6.20 5.29
CA LEU A 15 -36.74 4.83 5.84
C LEU A 15 -35.70 4.70 6.95
N ALA A 16 -36.16 4.11 8.05
CA ALA A 16 -35.46 3.86 9.29
C ALA A 16 -34.71 2.52 9.27
N GLY A 17 -33.70 2.39 10.14
CA GLY A 17 -33.05 1.12 10.49
C GLY A 17 -32.05 1.25 11.64
N CYS A 18 -32.45 0.81 12.84
CA CYS A 18 -31.64 0.74 14.08
C CYS A 18 -30.82 -0.56 14.20
N SER A 19 -29.91 -0.56 15.20
CA SER A 19 -29.18 -1.69 15.85
C SER A 19 -27.71 -1.85 15.39
N LYS A 20 -26.69 -1.97 16.24
CA LYS A 20 -26.59 -2.35 17.67
C LYS A 20 -25.25 -1.85 18.25
N LYS A 21 -25.27 -1.61 19.56
CA LYS A 21 -24.15 -1.37 20.48
C LYS A 21 -23.42 -2.69 20.79
N THR A 22 -22.08 -2.72 20.73
CA THR A 22 -21.21 -3.76 21.35
C THR A 22 -19.82 -3.13 21.50
N ALA A 23 -19.50 -2.63 22.69
CA ALA A 23 -18.70 -3.30 23.73
C ALA A 23 -17.19 -3.32 23.38
N ALA A 24 -16.45 -2.57 24.18
CA ALA A 24 -15.01 -2.59 24.24
C ALA A 24 -14.49 -3.99 24.58
N VAL A 25 -13.46 -4.43 23.85
CA VAL A 25 -12.52 -5.45 24.31
C VAL A 25 -11.12 -4.91 24.04
N ARG A 26 -10.41 -4.60 25.12
CA ARG A 26 -8.95 -4.58 25.13
C ARG A 26 -8.52 -6.04 25.20
N GLU A 27 -7.89 -6.54 24.15
CA GLU A 27 -7.02 -7.70 24.27
C GLU A 27 -5.58 -7.21 24.13
N ASP A 28 -4.92 -7.19 25.29
CA ASP A 28 -3.48 -7.33 25.44
C ASP A 28 -3.01 -8.53 24.62
N VAL A 29 -2.31 -8.27 23.52
CA VAL A 29 -1.53 -9.29 22.81
C VAL A 29 -0.07 -8.85 22.86
N PRO A 30 0.83 -9.61 23.49
CA PRO A 30 2.23 -9.26 23.59
C PRO A 30 2.84 -9.18 22.20
N ALA A 31 3.47 -8.03 21.92
CA ALA A 31 4.26 -7.82 20.72
C ALA A 31 5.28 -8.95 20.59
N PRO A 32 5.30 -9.73 19.48
CA PRO A 32 6.43 -10.60 19.22
C PRO A 32 7.63 -9.69 18.95
N ALA A 33 8.55 -9.66 19.92
CA ALA A 33 9.87 -9.08 19.79
C ALA A 33 10.56 -9.73 18.58
N ALA A 34 10.66 -9.00 17.48
CA ALA A 34 11.48 -9.37 16.35
C ALA A 34 12.95 -9.16 16.74
N PRO A 35 13.79 -10.23 16.80
CA PRO A 35 15.19 -10.06 17.03
C PRO A 35 15.88 -9.50 15.78
N ALA A 36 16.83 -8.61 16.08
CA ALA A 36 17.69 -7.90 15.18
C ALA A 36 18.50 -8.81 14.23
N ALA A 37 18.77 -8.23 13.05
CA ALA A 37 20.04 -8.23 12.33
C ALA A 37 20.92 -9.50 12.37
N ALA A 38 21.26 -10.03 11.19
CA ALA A 38 22.64 -9.99 10.67
C ALA A 38 22.86 -10.95 9.50
N ALA A 39 23.79 -10.51 8.64
CA ALA A 39 24.76 -11.30 7.88
C ALA A 39 24.34 -11.86 6.51
N ALA A 40 24.89 -11.20 5.49
CA ALA A 40 25.19 -11.74 4.18
C ALA A 40 26.19 -12.90 4.25
N SER A 41 25.98 -13.95 3.43
CA SER A 41 27.02 -14.55 2.57
C SER A 41 26.50 -15.71 1.73
N ALA A 42 26.85 -15.64 0.44
CA ALA A 42 27.20 -16.71 -0.50
C ALA A 42 26.54 -18.09 -0.36
N VAL A 43 25.74 -18.45 -1.38
CA VAL A 43 25.62 -19.84 -1.86
C VAL A 43 25.64 -19.86 -3.39
N GLU A 44 26.28 -20.90 -3.90
CA GLU A 44 26.89 -21.11 -5.20
C GLU A 44 25.95 -21.13 -6.41
N ALA A 45 26.51 -20.76 -7.56
CA ALA A 45 25.87 -20.82 -8.86
C ALA A 45 25.68 -22.28 -9.31
N SER A 46 24.43 -22.74 -9.27
CA SER A 46 24.01 -24.01 -9.87
C SER A 46 23.31 -23.74 -11.21
N THR A 47 23.84 -24.31 -12.30
CA THR A 47 23.46 -24.09 -13.70
C THR A 47 22.22 -24.89 -14.12
N VAL A 48 21.11 -24.68 -13.40
CA VAL A 48 19.77 -24.85 -13.97
C VAL A 48 19.49 -23.60 -14.82
N PRO A 49 18.70 -23.62 -15.91
CA PRO A 49 18.14 -22.37 -16.44
C PRO A 49 17.25 -21.78 -15.35
N VAL A 50 17.88 -21.03 -14.42
CA VAL A 50 17.22 -20.36 -13.31
C VAL A 50 16.41 -19.27 -13.98
N LYS A 51 15.12 -19.57 -14.16
CA LYS A 51 14.09 -18.58 -14.40
C LYS A 51 14.38 -17.44 -13.42
N LYS A 52 14.77 -16.27 -13.95
CA LYS A 52 15.23 -15.15 -13.14
C LYS A 52 14.12 -14.77 -12.16
N GLU A 53 14.26 -15.19 -10.91
CA GLU A 53 13.32 -14.83 -9.85
C GLU A 53 13.54 -13.36 -9.51
N LEU A 54 12.45 -12.61 -9.46
CA LEU A 54 12.48 -11.19 -9.19
C LEU A 54 12.05 -10.96 -7.75
N PHE A 55 12.84 -10.21 -7.00
CA PHE A 55 12.56 -9.88 -5.61
C PHE A 55 12.52 -8.36 -5.43
N ALA A 56 11.64 -7.91 -4.53
CA ALA A 56 11.63 -6.56 -3.98
C ALA A 56 12.08 -6.64 -2.52
N VAL A 57 13.01 -5.77 -2.14
CA VAL A 57 13.51 -5.67 -0.77
C VAL A 57 13.03 -4.34 -0.22
N PHE A 58 12.29 -4.40 0.89
CA PHE A 58 11.83 -3.22 1.62
C PHE A 58 12.71 -3.06 2.86
N GLU A 59 13.52 -2.01 2.86
CA GLU A 59 14.27 -1.60 4.04
C GLU A 59 13.38 -0.69 4.88
N THR A 60 12.95 -1.19 6.04
CA THR A 60 12.05 -0.45 6.93
C THR A 60 12.71 -0.23 8.29
N SER A 61 12.17 0.70 9.08
CA SER A 61 12.62 0.93 10.45
C SER A 61 12.40 -0.26 11.39
N GLN A 62 11.56 -1.23 11.01
CA GLN A 62 11.27 -2.44 11.77
C GLN A 62 12.01 -3.67 11.23
N GLY A 63 12.84 -3.51 10.20
CA GLY A 63 13.61 -4.59 9.59
C GLY A 63 13.42 -4.69 8.07
N ILE A 64 14.03 -5.73 7.50
CA ILE A 64 14.00 -6.01 6.07
C ILE A 64 12.85 -6.96 5.76
N ILE A 65 12.08 -6.63 4.72
CA ILE A 65 11.04 -7.51 4.16
C ILE A 65 11.45 -7.85 2.73
N GLU A 66 11.55 -9.13 2.42
CA GLU A 66 11.80 -9.62 1.06
C GLU A 66 10.51 -10.19 0.46
N ALA A 67 10.11 -9.66 -0.69
CA ALA A 67 8.93 -10.10 -1.41
C ALA A 67 9.29 -10.62 -2.79
N ARG A 68 8.91 -11.86 -3.11
CA ARG A 68 9.03 -12.40 -4.46
C ARG A 68 7.95 -11.80 -5.36
N LEU A 69 8.37 -11.22 -6.47
CA LEU A 69 7.50 -10.69 -7.51
C LEU A 69 7.18 -11.77 -8.54
N LEU A 70 5.94 -11.75 -9.03
CA LEU A 70 5.37 -12.77 -9.91
C LEU A 70 5.02 -12.16 -11.29
N PRO A 71 6.04 -11.90 -12.14
CA PRO A 71 5.84 -11.17 -13.40
C PRO A 71 5.08 -11.97 -14.46
N LEU A 72 4.98 -13.31 -14.35
CA LEU A 72 4.20 -14.10 -15.30
C LEU A 72 2.70 -14.04 -14.99
N GLU A 73 2.38 -14.01 -13.71
CA GLU A 73 1.02 -14.00 -13.18
C GLU A 73 0.42 -12.58 -13.26
N ALA A 74 1.22 -11.56 -12.96
CA ALA A 74 0.77 -10.16 -12.94
C ALA A 74 1.79 -9.21 -13.62
N PRO A 75 2.02 -9.33 -14.94
CA PRO A 75 3.10 -8.60 -15.64
C PRO A 75 3.00 -7.09 -15.49
N ARG A 76 1.81 -6.52 -15.75
CA ARG A 76 1.59 -5.06 -15.69
C ARG A 76 1.75 -4.50 -14.28
N THR A 77 1.31 -5.25 -13.28
CA THR A 77 1.40 -4.84 -11.87
C THR A 77 2.83 -4.85 -11.40
N VAL A 78 3.57 -5.92 -11.71
CA VAL A 78 4.98 -6.06 -11.35
C VAL A 78 5.82 -5.00 -12.06
N GLU A 79 5.56 -4.74 -13.34
CA GLU A 79 6.22 -3.66 -14.10
C GLU A 79 5.93 -2.30 -13.47
N ASN A 80 4.66 -1.98 -13.20
CA ASN A 80 4.29 -0.71 -12.57
C ASN A 80 4.97 -0.53 -11.20
N PHE A 81 4.95 -1.57 -10.36
CA PHE A 81 5.58 -1.54 -9.05
C PHE A 81 7.09 -1.31 -9.16
N ARG A 82 7.78 -2.07 -10.01
CA ARG A 82 9.22 -1.92 -10.26
C ARG A 82 9.56 -0.53 -10.77
N ASP A 83 8.83 -0.03 -11.76
CA ASP A 83 9.16 1.23 -12.40
C ASP A 83 8.91 2.43 -11.48
N LEU A 84 7.93 2.34 -10.58
CA LEU A 84 7.73 3.34 -9.50
C LEU A 84 8.82 3.23 -8.43
N ALA A 85 9.23 2.02 -8.04
CA ALA A 85 10.30 1.80 -7.07
C ALA A 85 11.66 2.31 -7.58
N GLU A 86 11.98 2.05 -8.85
CA GLU A 86 13.24 2.49 -9.48
C GLU A 86 13.18 3.96 -9.97
N GLY A 87 12.03 4.63 -9.83
CA GLY A 87 11.85 6.01 -10.28
C GLY A 87 11.85 6.20 -11.80
N LYS A 88 11.64 5.12 -12.57
CA LYS A 88 11.53 5.16 -14.04
C LYS A 88 10.21 5.75 -14.52
N LYS A 89 9.15 5.59 -13.72
CA LYS A 89 7.80 6.05 -14.06
C LYS A 89 7.48 7.39 -13.39
N GLU A 90 6.93 8.31 -14.18
CA GLU A 90 6.40 9.58 -13.68
C GLU A 90 5.14 9.37 -12.82
N TRP A 91 5.04 10.12 -11.74
CA TRP A 91 3.88 10.15 -10.84
C TRP A 91 3.56 11.57 -10.40
N ILE A 92 2.37 11.79 -9.83
CA ILE A 92 1.93 13.12 -9.39
C ILE A 92 2.23 13.26 -7.90
N ASP A 93 3.03 14.25 -7.55
CA ASP A 93 3.35 14.56 -6.16
C ASP A 93 2.10 15.12 -5.46
N PRO A 94 1.59 14.51 -4.38
CA PRO A 94 0.40 14.99 -3.70
C PRO A 94 0.62 16.31 -2.95
N ALA A 95 1.88 16.73 -2.71
CA ALA A 95 2.18 17.98 -2.03
C ALA A 95 1.88 19.22 -2.89
N ASP A 96 2.14 19.15 -4.20
CA ASP A 96 2.02 20.29 -5.12
C ASP A 96 1.25 19.99 -6.43
N GLY A 97 0.90 18.73 -6.67
CA GLY A 97 0.18 18.28 -7.87
C GLY A 97 1.04 18.20 -9.13
N GLN A 98 2.36 18.36 -9.04
CA GLN A 98 3.25 18.32 -10.18
C GLN A 98 3.65 16.89 -10.56
N LYS A 99 3.99 16.68 -11.83
CA LYS A 99 4.58 15.42 -12.27
C LYS A 99 6.05 15.38 -11.89
N VAL A 100 6.44 14.34 -11.19
CA VAL A 100 7.81 14.09 -10.76
C VAL A 100 8.27 12.70 -11.23
N GLN A 101 9.57 12.55 -11.47
CA GLN A 101 10.20 11.28 -11.86
C GLN A 101 11.33 10.99 -10.87
N ARG A 102 10.98 10.32 -9.77
CA ARG A 102 11.89 9.89 -8.69
C ARG A 102 11.32 8.61 -8.06
N PRO A 103 12.14 7.80 -7.36
CA PRO A 103 11.64 6.64 -6.61
C PRO A 103 10.44 7.02 -5.74
N LEU A 104 9.30 6.35 -5.95
CA LEU A 104 8.04 6.70 -5.29
C LEU A 104 7.99 6.20 -3.84
N TYR A 105 8.50 4.99 -3.59
CA TYR A 105 8.31 4.31 -2.31
C TYR A 105 9.29 4.76 -1.22
N ASP A 106 10.38 5.43 -1.58
CA ASP A 106 11.40 5.89 -0.65
C ASP A 106 10.82 6.93 0.32
N GLY A 107 10.87 6.64 1.61
CA GLY A 107 10.32 7.50 2.67
C GLY A 107 8.81 7.39 2.86
N THR A 108 8.11 6.55 2.09
CA THR A 108 6.66 6.31 2.29
C THR A 108 6.39 5.54 3.59
N LEU A 109 5.22 5.76 4.18
CA LEU A 109 4.81 5.14 5.44
C LEU A 109 3.81 4.00 5.22
N PHE A 110 3.86 3.00 6.09
CA PHE A 110 2.73 2.09 6.29
C PHE A 110 1.67 2.76 7.16
N PHE A 111 0.82 3.57 6.52
CA PHE A 111 -0.19 4.37 7.24
C PHE A 111 -1.37 3.53 7.77
N ARG A 112 -1.53 2.29 7.30
CA ARG A 112 -2.60 1.40 7.76
C ARG A 112 -2.04 0.05 8.19
N VAL A 113 -2.18 -0.26 9.47
CA VAL A 113 -1.73 -1.51 10.10
C VAL A 113 -2.89 -2.12 10.87
N ILE A 114 -3.33 -3.31 10.45
CA ILE A 114 -4.34 -4.09 11.16
C ILE A 114 -3.72 -5.44 11.55
N PRO A 115 -3.53 -5.70 12.85
CA PRO A 115 -2.97 -6.96 13.33
C PRO A 115 -3.76 -8.18 12.82
N GLY A 116 -3.04 -9.20 12.36
CA GLY A 116 -3.65 -10.43 11.83
C GLY A 116 -4.34 -10.27 10.47
N PHE A 117 -4.23 -9.11 9.81
CA PHE A 117 -4.87 -8.89 8.51
C PHE A 117 -3.92 -8.32 7.45
N VAL A 118 -3.54 -7.04 7.55
CA VAL A 118 -2.78 -6.38 6.49
C VAL A 118 -2.00 -5.16 6.99
N VAL A 119 -0.85 -4.94 6.37
CA VAL A 119 -0.11 -3.68 6.37
C VAL A 119 -0.22 -3.06 4.99
N GLN A 120 -0.55 -1.78 4.93
CA GLN A 120 -0.73 -1.05 3.67
C GLN A 120 0.05 0.27 3.72
N GLY A 121 0.75 0.55 2.62
CA GLY A 121 1.56 1.74 2.40
C GLY A 121 1.68 2.04 0.91
N GLY A 122 2.67 2.85 0.54
CA GLY A 122 2.92 3.25 -0.84
C GLY A 122 2.07 4.43 -1.32
N ASP A 123 1.54 5.22 -0.39
CA ASP A 123 0.95 6.54 -0.63
C ASP A 123 1.99 7.60 -0.20
N PRO A 124 2.50 8.45 -1.12
CA PRO A 124 3.54 9.44 -0.85
C PRO A 124 3.04 10.73 -0.19
#